data_AF-A0A8T4FLW4-F1
#
_entry.id   AF-A0A8T4FLW4-F1
#
_cell.length_a   1.000
_cell.length_b   1.000
_cell.length_c   1.000
_cell.angle_alpha   90.00
_cell.angle_beta   90.00
_cell.angle_gamma   90.00
#
_symmetry.space_group_name_H-M   'P 1'
#
loop_
_entity.id
_entity.type
_entity.pdbx_description
1 polymer ?
#
loop_
_entity_poly.entity_id
_entity_poly.type
_entity_poly.pdbx_seq_one_letter_code
_entity_poly.pdbx_strand_id
1 'polypeptide(L)'
;MSETAIVKAGVCGKTTRITATPSEDMMTVSVRIESDCPMVAKVPVIEGIVSFEEVGTPFNESVIYKWASENIRHTACPVPCGVVKCVEAAAGLGLKKPVSIEWERSRLPHQGDEGHMAELGFGLMRLPLKDPDDQSSVDVAQLKEMVDMFLDAGLDYFDTAYMYHRNVSETAIKEALVDRYPRDRYRLATKLPIMMVDTPEKAEEVFEEQLRKTGVEYFDNYLVHNVCGEFYSNMEKCKAFDLLKRKKAEGKIRRIGFSFHDYPELLDKVLTEHPEVEFVQLQINYLDMDGPIASRKNLEVAKAHGVPVIVMEPVKGGLLADVPDEAREMFESKDPGMSPASWALRYVMGLEGVETVLSGMSSVGQMRDNLSFATDFKPLDEEELEIVGKATEIINGKVAVACTGCRYCVKGCPQDILIPDYFSLYNSEKANPPKGWSVPKMYYKNRSKGHGLASDCLECGNCEMNCPQGLPIIDLLKDVAKTFESRGGPLPLQSASGR
;
A
#
# COMPACT_ATOMS: atom_id res chain seq x y z
N MET A 1 -7.15 -49.41 19.21
CA MET A 1 -6.64 -49.03 17.86
C MET A 1 -5.45 -48.12 18.06
N SER A 2 -4.40 -48.25 17.24
CA SER A 2 -3.25 -47.35 17.33
C SER A 2 -3.62 -45.95 16.83
N GLU A 3 -3.15 -44.92 17.51
CA GLU A 3 -3.35 -43.53 17.12
C GLU A 3 -2.06 -42.95 16.55
N THR A 4 -2.18 -42.08 15.55
CA THR A 4 -1.02 -41.43 14.93
C THR A 4 -1.16 -39.91 14.99
N ALA A 5 -0.15 -39.25 15.57
CA ALA A 5 -0.01 -37.80 15.53
C ALA A 5 1.13 -37.41 14.58
N ILE A 6 0.96 -36.30 13.87
CA ILE A 6 2.00 -35.69 13.03
C ILE A 6 2.30 -34.31 13.61
N VAL A 7 3.54 -34.14 14.07
CA VAL A 7 4.04 -32.86 14.58
C VAL A 7 4.88 -32.21 13.48
N LYS A 8 4.42 -31.07 12.98
CA LYS A 8 5.20 -30.20 12.10
C LYS A 8 5.93 -29.18 12.99
N ALA A 9 7.20 -29.42 13.28
CA ALA A 9 7.97 -28.55 14.17
C ALA A 9 8.34 -27.26 13.42
N GLY A 10 7.78 -26.12 13.87
CA GLY A 10 7.83 -24.82 13.17
C GLY A 10 9.23 -24.39 12.69
N VAL A 11 10.01 -23.75 13.55
CA VAL A 11 11.27 -23.08 13.17
C VAL A 11 12.30 -24.00 12.49
N CYS A 12 12.36 -25.28 12.87
CA CYS A 12 13.33 -26.21 12.31
C CYS A 12 12.84 -26.93 11.03
N GLY A 13 11.55 -26.79 10.69
CA GLY A 13 10.94 -27.42 9.51
C GLY A 13 10.90 -28.95 9.52
N LYS A 14 11.19 -29.60 10.65
CA LYS A 14 11.26 -31.07 10.76
C LYS A 14 9.89 -31.65 11.07
N THR A 15 9.58 -32.80 10.46
CA THR A 15 8.35 -33.52 10.75
C THR A 15 8.63 -34.72 11.65
N THR A 16 7.73 -34.95 12.60
CA THR A 16 7.76 -36.14 13.46
C THR A 16 6.41 -36.84 13.41
N ARG A 17 6.42 -38.14 13.08
CA ARG A 17 5.28 -39.04 13.18
C ARG A 17 5.39 -39.82 14.49
N ILE A 18 4.31 -39.80 15.26
CA ILE A 18 4.20 -40.47 16.55
C ILE A 18 3.06 -41.47 16.44
N THR A 19 3.30 -42.74 16.76
CA THR A 19 2.28 -43.79 16.77
C THR A 19 2.16 -44.37 18.17
N ALA A 20 1.02 -44.19 18.81
CA ALA A 20 0.71 -44.70 20.14
C ALA A 20 -0.20 -45.93 20.03
N THR A 21 0.18 -47.03 20.69
CA THR A 21 -0.56 -48.30 20.70
C THR A 21 -0.92 -48.66 22.13
N PRO A 22 -2.21 -48.66 22.50
CA PRO A 22 -2.64 -49.04 23.85
C PRO A 22 -2.59 -50.55 24.05
N SER A 23 -2.35 -50.99 25.29
CA SER A 23 -2.55 -52.38 25.72
C SER A 23 -4.02 -52.77 25.69
N GLU A 24 -4.31 -54.08 25.75
CA GLU A 24 -5.70 -54.59 25.72
C GLU A 24 -6.57 -54.05 26.86
N ASP A 25 -5.98 -53.84 28.03
CA ASP A 25 -6.62 -53.25 29.21
C ASP A 25 -6.63 -51.70 29.20
N MET A 26 -6.05 -51.08 28.15
CA MET A 26 -5.90 -49.63 27.98
C MET A 26 -5.11 -48.92 29.09
N MET A 27 -4.45 -49.66 29.99
CA MET A 27 -3.71 -49.09 31.12
C MET A 27 -2.35 -48.55 30.67
N THR A 28 -1.71 -49.23 29.72
CA THR A 28 -0.38 -48.86 29.22
C THR A 28 -0.41 -48.54 27.74
N VAL A 29 0.51 -47.67 27.30
CA VAL A 29 0.69 -47.30 25.90
C VAL A 29 2.15 -47.46 25.51
N SER A 30 2.38 -48.06 24.34
CA SER A 30 3.67 -48.05 23.66
C SER A 30 3.66 -46.98 22.58
N VAL A 31 4.71 -46.15 22.51
CA VAL A 31 4.86 -45.08 21.55
C VAL A 31 6.02 -45.39 20.62
N ARG A 32 5.79 -45.31 19.30
CA ARG A 32 6.84 -45.29 18.28
C ARG A 32 7.00 -43.88 17.72
N ILE A 33 8.24 -43.42 17.56
CA ILE A 33 8.60 -42.09 17.04
C ILE A 33 9.46 -42.23 15.78
N GLU A 34 9.00 -41.63 14.69
CA GLU A 34 9.74 -41.49 13.43
C GLU A 34 9.91 -40.00 13.14
N SER A 35 11.14 -39.50 13.07
CA SER A 35 11.40 -38.05 12.97
C SER A 35 12.53 -37.71 12.00
N ASP A 36 12.34 -36.61 11.25
CA ASP A 36 13.40 -35.98 10.46
C ASP A 36 14.44 -35.25 11.33
N CYS A 37 14.15 -35.09 12.63
CA CYS A 37 15.06 -34.44 13.58
C CYS A 37 16.00 -35.46 14.23
N PRO A 38 17.33 -35.32 14.09
CA PRO A 38 18.30 -36.29 14.63
C PRO A 38 18.34 -36.31 16.16
N MET A 39 17.82 -35.27 16.84
CA MET A 39 17.68 -35.26 18.30
C MET A 39 16.51 -36.14 18.75
N VAL A 40 15.41 -36.12 18.00
CA VAL A 40 14.17 -36.83 18.31
C VAL A 40 14.28 -38.31 17.90
N ALA A 41 14.93 -38.61 16.78
CA ALA A 41 15.09 -39.97 16.27
C ALA A 41 15.93 -40.91 17.15
N LYS A 42 16.57 -40.40 18.21
CA LYS A 42 17.43 -41.18 19.12
C LYS A 42 16.69 -42.24 19.92
N VAL A 43 15.39 -42.08 20.12
CA VAL A 43 14.56 -43.05 20.84
C VAL A 43 13.34 -43.39 19.99
N PRO A 44 13.43 -44.46 19.18
CA PRO A 44 12.38 -44.80 18.24
C PRO A 44 11.16 -45.43 18.92
N VAL A 45 11.29 -45.97 20.15
CA VAL A 45 10.21 -46.61 20.89
C VAL A 45 10.30 -46.29 22.38
N ILE A 46 9.16 -45.95 22.99
CA ILE A 46 8.97 -45.80 24.44
C ILE A 46 7.88 -46.79 24.86
N GLU A 47 8.19 -47.73 25.76
CA GLU A 47 7.28 -48.79 26.19
C GLU A 47 6.76 -48.56 27.61
N GLY A 48 5.61 -49.17 27.93
CA GLY A 48 5.10 -49.27 29.29
C GLY A 48 4.60 -47.97 29.90
N ILE A 49 4.20 -46.99 29.09
CA ILE A 49 3.69 -45.70 29.60
C ILE A 49 2.33 -45.93 30.25
N VAL A 50 2.24 -45.76 31.58
CA VAL A 50 0.95 -45.79 32.29
C VAL A 50 0.18 -44.51 31.97
N SER A 51 -0.86 -44.62 31.15
CA SER A 51 -1.45 -43.46 30.46
C SER A 51 -2.05 -42.43 31.41
N PHE A 52 -2.74 -42.89 32.45
CA PHE A 52 -3.37 -42.01 33.43
C PHE A 52 -2.32 -41.26 34.29
N GLU A 53 -1.23 -41.93 34.64
CA GLU A 53 -0.14 -41.34 35.41
C GLU A 53 0.64 -40.34 34.57
N GLU A 54 1.02 -40.68 33.35
CA GLU A 54 1.85 -39.81 32.49
C GLU A 54 1.15 -38.48 32.18
N VAL A 55 -0.17 -38.50 32.04
CA VAL A 55 -0.97 -37.31 31.73
C VAL A 55 -1.18 -36.42 32.97
N GLY A 56 -1.20 -37.01 34.17
CA GLY A 56 -1.44 -36.29 35.43
C GLY A 56 -0.18 -35.92 36.23
N THR A 57 0.97 -36.49 35.87
CA THR A 57 2.25 -36.35 36.58
C THR A 57 2.93 -35.01 36.29
N PRO A 58 3.63 -34.39 37.28
CA PRO A 58 4.47 -33.21 37.04
C PRO A 58 5.51 -33.41 35.93
N PHE A 59 5.85 -32.34 35.20
CA PHE A 59 6.77 -32.40 34.04
C PHE A 59 8.14 -33.03 34.36
N ASN A 60 8.68 -32.78 35.54
CA ASN A 60 9.96 -33.33 35.99
C ASN A 60 9.89 -34.83 36.35
N GLU A 61 8.70 -35.39 36.44
CA GLU A 61 8.46 -36.79 36.78
C GLU A 61 8.01 -37.62 35.57
N SER A 62 7.43 -36.97 34.54
CA SER A 62 7.03 -37.56 33.26
C SER A 62 8.17 -38.28 32.54
N VAL A 63 7.88 -39.49 32.05
CA VAL A 63 8.83 -40.30 31.28
C VAL A 63 9.13 -39.63 29.94
N ILE A 64 8.12 -39.02 29.31
CA ILE A 64 8.27 -38.30 28.04
C ILE A 64 9.14 -37.05 28.20
N TYR A 65 8.93 -36.25 29.25
CA TYR A 65 9.71 -35.03 29.46
C TYR A 65 11.12 -35.30 29.99
N LYS A 66 11.34 -36.36 30.77
CA LYS A 66 12.69 -36.84 31.11
C LYS A 66 13.46 -37.23 29.85
N TRP A 67 12.84 -38.06 29.00
CA TRP A 67 13.41 -38.40 27.69
C TRP A 67 13.74 -37.14 26.86
N ALA A 68 12.80 -36.19 26.78
CA ALA A 68 13.00 -34.95 26.04
C ALA A 68 14.18 -34.15 26.60
N SER A 69 14.33 -34.07 27.93
CA SER A 69 15.42 -33.35 28.58
C SER A 69 16.81 -33.92 28.28
N GLU A 70 16.91 -35.23 28.07
CA GLU A 70 18.17 -35.91 27.75
C GLU A 70 18.55 -35.78 26.27
N ASN A 71 17.57 -35.58 25.39
CA ASN A 71 17.76 -35.71 23.95
C ASN A 71 17.61 -34.40 23.16
N ILE A 72 16.75 -33.48 23.61
CA ILE A 72 16.35 -32.27 22.90
C ILE A 72 17.02 -31.06 23.54
N ARG A 73 17.77 -30.29 22.74
CA ARG A 73 18.59 -29.16 23.24
C ARG A 73 17.85 -27.81 23.34
N HIS A 74 16.55 -27.78 23.05
CA HIS A 74 15.73 -26.57 23.13
C HIS A 74 14.38 -26.87 23.76
N THR A 75 14.01 -26.07 24.75
CA THR A 75 12.79 -26.27 25.55
C THR A 75 11.51 -26.05 24.74
N ALA A 76 11.56 -25.23 23.69
CA ALA A 76 10.41 -24.90 22.85
C ALA A 76 10.04 -25.98 21.80
N CYS A 77 10.64 -27.18 21.85
CA CYS A 77 10.27 -28.23 20.90
C CYS A 77 8.81 -28.69 21.12
N PRO A 78 7.95 -28.72 20.09
CA PRO A 78 6.57 -29.17 20.27
C PRO A 78 6.43 -30.70 20.35
N VAL A 79 7.48 -31.45 20.01
CA VAL A 79 7.43 -32.93 19.92
C VAL A 79 7.05 -33.61 21.24
N PRO A 80 7.64 -33.27 22.41
CA PRO A 80 7.26 -33.90 23.68
C PRO A 80 5.77 -33.74 23.99
N CYS A 81 5.23 -32.53 23.80
CA CYS A 81 3.80 -32.27 23.95
C CYS A 81 2.96 -33.11 22.96
N GLY A 82 3.41 -33.22 21.71
CA GLY A 82 2.78 -34.10 20.71
C GLY A 82 2.77 -35.58 21.11
N VAL A 83 3.81 -36.07 21.79
CA VAL A 83 3.86 -37.45 22.30
C VAL A 83 2.83 -37.66 23.40
N VAL A 84 2.78 -36.76 24.39
CA VAL A 84 1.78 -36.80 25.48
C VAL A 84 0.36 -36.80 24.90
N LYS A 85 0.06 -35.91 23.94
CA LYS A 85 -1.25 -35.83 23.29
C LYS A 85 -1.60 -37.10 22.50
N CYS A 86 -0.61 -37.76 21.90
CA CYS A 86 -0.82 -39.02 21.21
C CYS A 86 -1.14 -40.16 22.21
N VAL A 87 -0.48 -40.19 23.37
CA VAL A 87 -0.79 -41.12 24.47
C VAL A 87 -2.21 -40.86 25.01
N GLU A 88 -2.57 -39.61 25.29
CA GLU A 88 -3.93 -39.24 25.72
C GLU A 88 -5.00 -39.73 24.73
N ALA A 89 -4.78 -39.50 23.44
CA ALA A 89 -5.71 -39.90 22.39
C ALA A 89 -5.83 -41.43 22.28
N ALA A 90 -4.71 -42.15 22.39
CA ALA A 90 -4.67 -43.62 22.35
C ALA A 90 -5.35 -44.26 23.55
N ALA A 91 -5.23 -43.65 24.72
CA ALA A 91 -5.88 -44.09 25.96
C ALA A 91 -7.36 -43.66 26.08
N GLY A 92 -7.88 -42.89 25.11
CA GLY A 92 -9.25 -42.37 25.16
C GLY A 92 -9.47 -41.22 26.17
N LEU A 93 -8.38 -40.58 26.62
CA LEU A 93 -8.40 -39.47 27.58
C LEU A 93 -8.44 -38.09 26.89
N GLY A 94 -8.13 -38.03 25.59
CA GLY A 94 -8.02 -36.79 24.82
C GLY A 94 -8.84 -36.76 23.53
N LEU A 95 -9.17 -35.54 23.06
CA LEU A 95 -9.85 -35.32 21.79
C LEU A 95 -8.90 -35.53 20.60
N LYS A 96 -9.37 -36.25 19.58
CA LYS A 96 -8.65 -36.52 18.33
C LYS A 96 -8.85 -35.38 17.32
N LYS A 97 -8.39 -34.18 17.66
CA LYS A 97 -8.51 -32.98 16.82
C LYS A 97 -7.15 -32.28 16.64
N PRO A 98 -6.93 -31.55 15.53
CA PRO A 98 -5.73 -30.73 15.37
C PRO A 98 -5.59 -29.71 16.51
N VAL A 99 -4.35 -29.48 16.92
CA VAL A 99 -3.96 -28.42 17.87
C VAL A 99 -2.88 -27.59 17.20
N SER A 100 -3.13 -26.28 17.04
CA SER A 100 -2.19 -25.29 16.52
C SER A 100 -1.85 -24.26 17.60
N ILE A 101 -0.64 -23.72 17.55
CA ILE A 101 -0.28 -22.45 18.19
C ILE A 101 -0.19 -21.45 17.05
N GLU A 102 -0.96 -20.37 17.16
CA GLU A 102 -1.02 -19.31 16.16
C GLU A 102 -0.49 -18.03 16.78
N TRP A 103 0.30 -17.30 16.00
CA TRP A 103 0.77 -15.98 16.38
C TRP A 103 -0.30 -14.99 15.96
N GLU A 104 -1.03 -14.46 16.93
CA GLU A 104 -1.84 -13.28 16.71
C GLU A 104 -0.91 -12.07 16.83
N ARG A 105 -0.63 -11.37 15.72
CA ARG A 105 -0.11 -10.01 15.83
C ARG A 105 -1.22 -9.21 16.51
N SER A 106 -1.02 -8.81 17.77
CA SER A 106 -1.99 -8.00 18.48
C SER A 106 -2.23 -6.72 17.66
N ARG A 107 -3.41 -6.62 17.05
CA ARG A 107 -3.95 -5.38 16.51
C ARG A 107 -4.28 -4.49 17.69
N LEU A 108 -3.30 -3.72 18.17
CA LEU A 108 -3.59 -2.66 19.12
C LEU A 108 -4.06 -1.42 18.35
N PRO A 109 -5.09 -0.71 18.84
CA PRO A 109 -5.40 0.62 18.34
C PRO A 109 -4.17 1.50 18.61
N HIS A 110 -3.59 2.02 17.54
CA HIS A 110 -2.37 2.83 17.57
C HIS A 110 -2.60 4.12 18.35
N GLN A 111 -2.24 4.13 19.63
CA GLN A 111 -2.14 5.33 20.45
C GLN A 111 -0.68 5.53 20.85
N GLY A 112 -0.12 6.60 20.31
CA GLY A 112 1.13 7.30 20.63
C GLY A 112 2.00 6.77 21.77
N ASP A 113 2.95 5.90 21.42
CA ASP A 113 4.19 5.74 22.18
C ASP A 113 5.39 5.85 21.22
N GLU A 114 6.46 6.46 21.72
CA GLU A 114 7.70 6.81 21.01
C GLU A 114 8.25 5.63 20.18
N GLY A 115 8.50 5.88 18.88
CA GLY A 115 8.99 4.86 17.93
C GLY A 115 7.94 4.32 16.94
N HIS A 116 6.76 4.94 16.86
CA HIS A 116 5.75 4.60 15.85
C HIS A 116 6.26 4.93 14.43
N MET A 117 6.34 3.90 13.60
CA MET A 117 6.65 4.03 12.18
C MET A 117 5.37 3.89 11.36
N ALA A 118 5.19 4.75 10.36
CA ALA A 118 4.03 4.69 9.49
C ALA A 118 3.97 3.36 8.74
N GLU A 119 2.76 2.86 8.51
CA GLU A 119 2.55 1.66 7.69
C GLU A 119 2.39 1.99 6.21
N LEU A 120 2.66 1.02 5.34
CA LEU A 120 2.35 1.13 3.92
C LEU A 120 0.85 0.83 3.69
N GLY A 121 0.16 1.73 2.99
CA GLY A 121 -1.21 1.53 2.50
C GLY A 121 -1.24 1.38 0.97
N PHE A 122 -2.17 0.57 0.47
CA PHE A 122 -2.37 0.36 -0.97
C PHE A 122 -3.34 1.40 -1.54
N GLY A 123 -2.81 2.40 -2.22
CA GLY A 123 -3.60 3.43 -2.92
C GLY A 123 -4.12 2.96 -4.27
N LEU A 124 -5.43 3.08 -4.50
CA LEU A 124 -6.12 2.57 -5.70
C LEU A 124 -6.43 3.65 -6.74
N MET A 125 -5.65 4.75 -6.73
CA MET A 125 -5.66 5.78 -7.77
C MET A 125 -4.87 5.35 -9.03
N ARG A 126 -4.02 4.32 -8.91
CA ARG A 126 -3.17 3.80 -10.01
C ARG A 126 -3.18 2.28 -10.10
N LEU A 127 -4.33 1.72 -10.47
CA LEU A 127 -4.52 0.29 -10.68
C LEU A 127 -3.87 -0.19 -11.99
N PRO A 128 -3.51 -1.49 -12.10
CA PRO A 128 -3.11 -2.09 -13.37
C PRO A 128 -4.24 -1.97 -14.39
N LEU A 129 -3.91 -1.71 -15.65
CA LEU A 129 -4.85 -1.53 -16.76
C LEU A 129 -4.57 -2.55 -17.87
N LYS A 130 -5.62 -3.07 -18.50
CA LYS A 130 -5.52 -3.89 -19.72
C LYS A 130 -5.19 -3.05 -20.93
N ASP A 131 -5.74 -1.84 -20.97
CA ASP A 131 -5.46 -0.81 -21.96
C ASP A 131 -4.92 0.44 -21.24
N PRO A 132 -3.62 0.77 -21.39
CA PRO A 132 -3.01 1.93 -20.76
C PRO A 132 -3.70 3.27 -21.06
N ASP A 133 -4.39 3.38 -22.20
CA ASP A 133 -5.06 4.61 -22.64
C ASP A 133 -6.51 4.70 -22.13
N ASP A 134 -7.09 3.60 -21.64
CA ASP A 134 -8.40 3.57 -21.00
C ASP A 134 -8.32 3.37 -19.49
N GLN A 135 -8.52 4.46 -18.75
CA GLN A 135 -8.54 4.45 -17.29
C GLN A 135 -9.64 3.58 -16.66
N SER A 136 -10.68 3.19 -17.42
CA SER A 136 -11.72 2.26 -16.95
C SER A 136 -11.35 0.78 -17.15
N SER A 137 -10.27 0.48 -17.86
CA SER A 137 -9.87 -0.88 -18.25
C SER A 137 -9.10 -1.66 -17.18
N VAL A 138 -9.47 -1.52 -15.91
CA VAL A 138 -8.75 -2.14 -14.78
C VAL A 138 -8.52 -3.64 -15.00
N ASP A 139 -7.26 -4.07 -14.90
CA ASP A 139 -6.88 -5.47 -14.92
C ASP A 139 -7.14 -6.09 -13.54
N VAL A 140 -8.39 -6.50 -13.31
CA VAL A 140 -8.83 -7.08 -12.05
C VAL A 140 -8.09 -8.39 -11.71
N ALA A 141 -7.62 -9.15 -12.72
CA ALA A 141 -6.89 -10.39 -12.45
C ALA A 141 -5.53 -10.09 -11.80
N GLN A 142 -4.79 -9.12 -12.32
CA GLN A 142 -3.54 -8.67 -11.72
C GLN A 142 -3.78 -7.95 -10.38
N LEU A 143 -4.86 -7.17 -10.27
CA LEU A 143 -5.22 -6.54 -8.99
C LEU A 143 -5.46 -7.59 -7.90
N LYS A 144 -6.10 -8.71 -8.22
CA LYS A 144 -6.28 -9.84 -7.28
C LYS A 144 -4.94 -10.38 -6.77
N GLU A 145 -3.98 -10.63 -7.67
CA GLU A 145 -2.62 -11.07 -7.28
C GLU A 145 -1.95 -10.04 -6.35
N MET A 146 -2.06 -8.76 -6.67
CA MET A 146 -1.47 -7.68 -5.86
C MET A 146 -2.13 -7.57 -4.48
N VAL A 147 -3.45 -7.73 -4.38
CA VAL A 147 -4.18 -7.76 -3.11
C VAL A 147 -3.72 -8.95 -2.25
N ASP A 148 -3.56 -10.12 -2.85
CA ASP A 148 -3.11 -11.34 -2.14
C ASP A 148 -1.72 -11.11 -1.54
N MET A 149 -0.79 -10.60 -2.34
CA MET A 149 0.57 -10.28 -1.89
C MET A 149 0.58 -9.26 -0.74
N PHE A 150 -0.26 -8.22 -0.82
CA PHE A 150 -0.32 -7.18 0.19
C PHE A 150 -0.82 -7.73 1.54
N LEU A 151 -1.90 -8.55 1.51
CA LEU A 151 -2.44 -9.20 2.70
C LEU A 151 -1.50 -10.28 3.26
N ASP A 152 -0.84 -11.07 2.41
CA ASP A 152 0.11 -12.11 2.82
C ASP A 152 1.36 -11.51 3.47
N ALA A 153 1.73 -10.28 3.09
CA ALA A 153 2.77 -9.49 3.76
C ALA A 153 2.33 -8.94 5.14
N GLY A 154 1.06 -9.12 5.51
CA GLY A 154 0.47 -8.65 6.77
C GLY A 154 0.08 -7.16 6.75
N LEU A 155 -0.03 -6.55 5.57
CA LEU A 155 -0.54 -5.19 5.38
C LEU A 155 -2.01 -5.24 4.98
N ASP A 156 -2.81 -4.27 5.42
CA ASP A 156 -4.26 -4.41 5.32
C ASP A 156 -5.04 -3.11 5.00
N TYR A 157 -4.36 -1.96 4.82
CA TYR A 157 -5.01 -0.68 4.51
C TYR A 157 -5.13 -0.45 3.00
N PHE A 158 -6.38 -0.32 2.50
CA PHE A 158 -6.69 -0.04 1.10
C PHE A 158 -7.43 1.30 0.96
N ASP A 159 -6.93 2.18 0.10
CA ASP A 159 -7.51 3.51 -0.14
C ASP A 159 -8.07 3.62 -1.56
N THR A 160 -9.39 3.76 -1.69
CA THR A 160 -10.07 4.06 -2.95
C THR A 160 -10.78 5.42 -2.89
N ALA A 161 -11.43 5.81 -3.97
CA ALA A 161 -12.33 6.96 -4.00
C ALA A 161 -13.35 6.83 -5.13
N TYR A 162 -14.46 7.53 -4.97
CA TYR A 162 -15.58 7.50 -5.90
C TYR A 162 -15.18 7.68 -7.37
N MET A 163 -14.29 8.63 -7.66
CA MET A 163 -13.95 9.05 -9.02
C MET A 163 -12.79 8.26 -9.66
N TYR A 164 -12.06 7.46 -8.89
CA TYR A 164 -10.87 6.77 -9.39
C TYR A 164 -11.22 5.80 -10.53
N HIS A 165 -10.35 5.76 -11.54
CA HIS A 165 -10.52 4.89 -12.72
C HIS A 165 -11.89 5.07 -13.40
N ARG A 166 -12.34 6.32 -13.56
CA ARG A 166 -13.67 6.64 -14.14
C ARG A 166 -14.81 5.94 -13.39
N ASN A 167 -14.78 6.04 -12.06
CA ASN A 167 -15.72 5.41 -11.13
C ASN A 167 -15.62 3.88 -11.00
N VAL A 168 -14.61 3.23 -11.58
CA VAL A 168 -14.45 1.77 -11.57
C VAL A 168 -13.70 1.25 -10.35
N SER A 169 -12.86 2.06 -9.68
CA SER A 169 -11.98 1.59 -8.61
C SER A 169 -12.74 0.92 -7.45
N GLU A 170 -13.87 1.48 -7.02
CA GLU A 170 -14.70 0.90 -5.94
C GLU A 170 -15.31 -0.46 -6.30
N THR A 171 -15.71 -0.66 -7.56
CA THR A 171 -16.19 -1.97 -8.03
C THR A 171 -15.05 -2.96 -8.25
N ALA A 172 -13.87 -2.47 -8.65
CA ALA A 172 -12.68 -3.31 -8.82
C ALA A 172 -12.19 -3.84 -7.46
N ILE A 173 -12.16 -3.01 -6.42
CA ILE A 173 -11.76 -3.46 -5.08
C ILE A 173 -12.80 -4.40 -4.45
N LYS A 174 -14.09 -4.25 -4.78
CA LYS A 174 -15.10 -5.24 -4.40
C LYS A 174 -14.70 -6.64 -4.88
N GLU A 175 -14.43 -6.78 -6.17
CA GLU A 175 -14.09 -8.06 -6.79
C GLU A 175 -12.71 -8.59 -6.34
N ALA A 176 -11.74 -7.70 -6.12
CA ALA A 176 -10.37 -8.08 -5.81
C ALA A 176 -10.12 -8.35 -4.31
N LEU A 177 -10.89 -7.73 -3.42
CA LEU A 177 -10.70 -7.80 -1.97
C LEU A 177 -11.97 -8.28 -1.25
N VAL A 178 -13.07 -7.53 -1.36
CA VAL A 178 -14.27 -7.71 -0.52
C VAL A 178 -14.93 -9.07 -0.74
N ASP A 179 -15.04 -9.52 -1.98
CA ASP A 179 -15.66 -10.80 -2.33
C ASP A 179 -14.77 -12.02 -1.99
N ARG A 180 -13.51 -11.78 -1.62
CA ARG A 180 -12.48 -12.82 -1.49
C ARG A 180 -11.99 -13.01 -0.06
N TYR A 181 -12.09 -11.98 0.78
CA TYR A 181 -11.56 -11.99 2.14
C TYR A 181 -12.63 -11.62 3.17
N PRO A 182 -12.62 -12.24 4.36
CA PRO A 182 -13.53 -11.86 5.44
C PRO A 182 -13.28 -10.41 5.87
N ARG A 183 -14.33 -9.74 6.35
CA ARG A 183 -14.32 -8.28 6.59
C ARG A 183 -13.26 -7.82 7.58
N ASP A 184 -12.88 -8.68 8.51
CA ASP A 184 -11.86 -8.43 9.54
C ASP A 184 -10.42 -8.63 9.05
N ARG A 185 -10.19 -8.98 7.78
CA ARG A 185 -8.84 -9.08 7.18
C ARG A 185 -8.29 -7.78 6.63
N TYR A 186 -9.12 -6.73 6.47
CA TYR A 186 -8.71 -5.50 5.80
C TYR A 186 -9.37 -4.25 6.38
N ARG A 187 -8.68 -3.12 6.18
CA ARG A 187 -9.21 -1.77 6.34
C ARG A 187 -9.47 -1.16 4.97
N LEU A 188 -10.69 -0.67 4.74
CA LEU A 188 -11.07 -0.04 3.48
C LEU A 188 -11.46 1.42 3.71
N ALA A 189 -10.84 2.30 2.92
CA ALA A 189 -11.14 3.72 2.86
C ALA A 189 -11.80 4.11 1.53
N THR A 190 -12.81 4.99 1.59
CA THR A 190 -13.30 5.73 0.42
C THR A 190 -13.64 7.18 0.78
N LYS A 191 -14.04 7.98 -0.21
CA LYS A 191 -14.14 9.44 -0.09
C LYS A 191 -15.42 9.99 -0.72
N LEU A 192 -16.08 10.92 -0.03
CA LEU A 192 -17.20 11.72 -0.52
C LEU A 192 -16.69 12.82 -1.47
N PRO A 193 -17.05 12.80 -2.77
CA PRO A 193 -16.52 13.72 -3.78
C PRO A 193 -17.27 15.07 -3.79
N ILE A 194 -16.94 15.97 -2.87
CA ILE A 194 -17.57 17.31 -2.75
C ILE A 194 -17.41 18.22 -3.98
N MET A 195 -16.65 17.80 -4.98
CA MET A 195 -16.48 18.45 -6.30
C MET A 195 -17.76 18.33 -7.12
N MET A 196 -18.54 17.29 -6.84
CA MET A 196 -19.76 16.92 -7.56
C MET A 196 -20.99 16.90 -6.65
N VAL A 197 -20.80 17.17 -5.36
CA VAL A 197 -21.82 17.01 -4.33
C VAL A 197 -21.89 18.30 -3.52
N ASP A 198 -22.99 19.02 -3.66
CA ASP A 198 -23.24 20.31 -3.01
C ASP A 198 -24.56 20.34 -2.23
N THR A 199 -25.28 19.21 -2.13
CA THR A 199 -26.53 19.08 -1.36
C THR A 199 -26.49 17.88 -0.41
N PRO A 200 -27.15 17.95 0.77
CA PRO A 200 -27.17 16.85 1.72
C PRO A 200 -27.80 15.56 1.15
N GLU A 201 -28.85 15.70 0.34
CA GLU A 201 -29.53 14.58 -0.31
C GLU A 201 -28.57 13.85 -1.25
N LYS A 202 -27.79 14.60 -2.05
CA LYS A 202 -26.82 14.00 -2.95
C LYS A 202 -25.66 13.33 -2.21
N ALA A 203 -25.25 13.89 -1.07
CA ALA A 203 -24.23 13.28 -0.23
C ALA A 203 -24.69 11.94 0.36
N GLU A 204 -25.95 11.85 0.80
CA GLU A 204 -26.55 10.59 1.24
C GLU A 204 -26.60 9.55 0.11
N GLU A 205 -27.08 9.95 -1.08
CA GLU A 205 -27.13 9.07 -2.25
C GLU A 205 -25.76 8.48 -2.60
N VAL A 206 -24.73 9.34 -2.63
CA VAL A 206 -23.37 8.93 -2.97
C VAL A 206 -22.82 7.97 -1.90
N PHE A 207 -23.03 8.25 -0.62
CA PHE A 207 -22.59 7.35 0.45
C PHE A 207 -23.20 5.94 0.32
N GLU A 208 -24.51 5.86 0.10
CA GLU A 208 -25.20 4.58 -0.08
C GLU A 208 -24.77 3.87 -1.38
N GLU A 209 -24.54 4.62 -2.45
CA GLU A 209 -23.97 4.06 -3.69
C GLU A 209 -22.58 3.47 -3.46
N GLN A 210 -21.72 4.14 -2.68
CA GLN A 210 -20.37 3.66 -2.37
C GLN A 210 -20.38 2.36 -1.57
N LEU A 211 -21.26 2.22 -0.56
CA LEU A 211 -21.47 0.94 0.13
C LEU A 211 -21.87 -0.16 -0.86
N ARG A 212 -22.80 0.16 -1.77
CA ARG A 212 -23.28 -0.79 -2.78
C ARG A 212 -22.20 -1.20 -3.80
N LYS A 213 -21.39 -0.25 -4.27
CA LYS A 213 -20.30 -0.46 -5.25
C LYS A 213 -19.17 -1.29 -4.66
N THR A 214 -18.77 -0.98 -3.42
CA THR A 214 -17.70 -1.69 -2.72
C THR A 214 -18.16 -2.99 -2.10
N GLY A 215 -19.46 -3.14 -1.82
CA GLY A 215 -20.04 -4.35 -1.22
C GLY A 215 -19.80 -4.48 0.29
N VAL A 216 -19.28 -3.44 0.96
CA VAL A 216 -19.06 -3.46 2.41
C VAL A 216 -20.28 -2.92 3.17
N GLU A 217 -20.42 -3.33 4.42
CA GLU A 217 -21.46 -2.80 5.31
C GLU A 217 -21.03 -1.53 6.05
N TYR A 218 -19.72 -1.29 6.16
CA TYR A 218 -19.10 -0.12 6.78
C TYR A 218 -17.70 0.14 6.21
N PHE A 219 -17.24 1.39 6.27
CA PHE A 219 -15.87 1.81 5.96
C PHE A 219 -15.05 1.99 7.23
N ASP A 220 -13.78 1.57 7.21
CA ASP A 220 -12.86 1.80 8.33
C ASP A 220 -12.45 3.26 8.40
N ASN A 221 -12.18 3.86 7.24
CA ASN A 221 -11.86 5.26 7.09
C ASN A 221 -12.78 5.86 6.03
N TYR A 222 -13.41 6.99 6.32
CA TYR A 222 -14.23 7.68 5.32
C TYR A 222 -13.88 9.16 5.31
N LEU A 223 -13.58 9.67 4.11
CA LEU A 223 -13.01 10.99 3.94
C LEU A 223 -13.99 11.94 3.25
N VAL A 224 -13.96 13.22 3.63
CA VAL A 224 -14.37 14.30 2.72
C VAL A 224 -13.25 14.50 1.69
N HIS A 225 -13.54 14.38 0.39
CA HIS A 225 -12.52 14.41 -0.65
C HIS A 225 -12.20 15.85 -1.08
N ASN A 226 -10.93 16.21 -1.15
CA ASN A 226 -10.44 17.44 -1.77
C ASN A 226 -10.95 18.73 -1.11
N VAL A 227 -10.74 18.84 0.20
CA VAL A 227 -10.98 20.06 0.95
C VAL A 227 -9.93 21.10 0.54
N CYS A 228 -10.39 22.14 -0.14
CA CYS A 228 -9.64 23.34 -0.52
C CYS A 228 -10.62 24.52 -0.70
N GLY A 229 -10.11 25.73 -0.84
CA GLY A 229 -10.91 26.96 -0.92
C GLY A 229 -11.95 26.96 -2.04
N GLU A 230 -11.67 26.30 -3.16
CA GLU A 230 -12.62 26.17 -4.28
C GLU A 230 -13.88 25.38 -3.89
N PHE A 231 -13.69 24.29 -3.14
CA PHE A 231 -14.76 23.33 -2.85
C PHE A 231 -15.25 23.36 -1.40
N TYR A 232 -14.65 24.20 -0.56
CA TYR A 232 -15.02 24.37 0.83
C TYR A 232 -16.51 24.74 0.98
N SER A 233 -17.04 25.59 0.10
CA SER A 233 -18.46 25.93 0.14
C SER A 233 -19.39 24.74 -0.17
N ASN A 234 -18.95 23.78 -1.00
CA ASN A 234 -19.73 22.58 -1.29
C ASN A 234 -19.77 21.66 -0.07
N MET A 235 -18.63 21.52 0.63
CA MET A 235 -18.54 20.79 1.90
C MET A 235 -19.58 21.28 2.91
N GLU A 236 -19.70 22.59 3.07
CA GLU A 236 -20.68 23.22 3.98
C GLU A 236 -22.12 22.99 3.50
N LYS A 237 -22.42 23.27 2.22
CA LYS A 237 -23.78 23.14 1.67
C LYS A 237 -24.30 21.70 1.73
N CYS A 238 -23.45 20.72 1.42
CA CYS A 238 -23.83 19.31 1.53
C CYS A 238 -23.76 18.74 2.95
N LYS A 239 -23.35 19.57 3.94
CA LYS A 239 -23.20 19.17 5.34
C LYS A 239 -22.36 17.91 5.52
N ALA A 240 -21.21 17.86 4.83
CA ALA A 240 -20.38 16.66 4.74
C ALA A 240 -20.05 16.06 6.12
N PHE A 241 -19.54 16.86 7.06
CA PHE A 241 -19.17 16.36 8.39
C PHE A 241 -20.37 15.93 9.24
N ASP A 242 -21.55 16.54 9.08
CA ASP A 242 -22.76 16.09 9.77
C ASP A 242 -23.22 14.72 9.26
N LEU A 243 -23.12 14.48 7.95
CA LEU A 243 -23.35 13.16 7.36
C LEU A 243 -22.37 12.14 7.96
N LEU A 244 -21.07 12.43 7.96
CA LEU A 244 -20.04 11.52 8.45
C LEU A 244 -20.25 11.17 9.94
N LYS A 245 -20.55 12.16 10.80
CA LYS A 245 -20.88 11.93 12.22
C LYS A 245 -22.09 11.02 12.38
N ARG A 246 -23.16 11.26 11.61
CA ARG A 246 -24.36 10.42 11.65
C ARG A 246 -24.06 8.99 11.19
N LYS A 247 -23.36 8.80 10.07
CA LYS A 247 -22.97 7.48 9.57
C LYS A 247 -22.01 6.74 10.51
N LYS A 248 -21.15 7.46 11.24
CA LYS A 248 -20.34 6.89 12.32
C LYS A 248 -21.21 6.40 13.48
N ALA A 249 -22.19 7.19 13.93
CA ALA A 249 -23.14 6.78 14.96
C ALA A 249 -24.00 5.56 14.53
N GLU A 250 -24.31 5.44 13.24
CA GLU A 250 -24.97 4.27 12.64
C GLU A 250 -24.05 3.05 12.48
N GLY A 251 -22.75 3.16 12.81
CA GLY A 251 -21.76 2.09 12.66
C GLY A 251 -21.29 1.85 11.21
N LYS A 252 -21.63 2.74 10.28
CA LYS A 252 -21.26 2.68 8.85
C LYS A 252 -19.88 3.28 8.55
N ILE A 253 -19.33 4.06 9.48
CA ILE A 253 -17.97 4.62 9.42
C ILE A 253 -17.29 4.33 10.75
N ARG A 254 -16.01 3.93 10.75
CA ARG A 254 -15.21 3.82 11.98
C ARG A 254 -14.43 5.09 12.26
N ARG A 255 -13.71 5.63 11.27
CA ARG A 255 -12.91 6.86 11.38
C ARG A 255 -13.31 7.90 10.35
N ILE A 256 -13.40 9.15 10.79
CA ILE A 256 -13.74 10.32 9.98
C ILE A 256 -12.47 11.08 9.65
N GLY A 257 -12.28 11.43 8.37
CA GLY A 257 -11.16 12.27 7.94
C GLY A 257 -11.50 13.12 6.72
N PHE A 258 -10.49 13.76 6.15
CA PHE A 258 -10.60 14.44 4.87
C PHE A 258 -9.26 14.45 4.13
N SER A 259 -9.29 14.56 2.80
CA SER A 259 -8.10 14.85 2.01
C SER A 259 -7.99 16.35 1.73
N PHE A 260 -6.76 16.87 1.77
CA PHE A 260 -6.52 18.31 1.78
C PHE A 260 -5.58 18.74 0.65
N HIS A 261 -5.93 19.84 -0.01
CA HIS A 261 -5.23 20.35 -1.20
C HIS A 261 -5.14 21.88 -1.17
N ASP A 262 -4.73 22.44 -0.03
CA ASP A 262 -4.62 23.89 0.15
C ASP A 262 -3.49 24.25 1.14
N TYR A 263 -3.49 25.48 1.64
CA TYR A 263 -2.49 26.06 2.52
C TYR A 263 -2.79 25.88 4.03
N PRO A 264 -1.76 25.96 4.90
CA PRO A 264 -1.88 25.70 6.34
C PRO A 264 -2.99 26.49 7.05
N GLU A 265 -3.29 27.71 6.62
CA GLU A 265 -4.30 28.56 7.23
C GLU A 265 -5.72 27.96 7.07
N LEU A 266 -6.01 27.35 5.93
CA LEU A 266 -7.29 26.67 5.73
C LEU A 266 -7.31 25.32 6.48
N LEU A 267 -6.18 24.62 6.55
CA LEU A 267 -6.08 23.37 7.30
C LEU A 267 -6.38 23.61 8.78
N ASP A 268 -5.74 24.62 9.38
CA ASP A 268 -5.94 25.02 10.77
C ASP A 268 -7.41 25.39 11.04
N LYS A 269 -8.02 26.15 10.13
CA LYS A 269 -9.45 26.50 10.20
C LYS A 269 -10.33 25.26 10.20
N VAL A 270 -10.15 24.35 9.23
CA VAL A 270 -10.96 23.12 9.11
C VAL A 270 -10.83 22.26 10.35
N LEU A 271 -9.61 22.04 10.86
CA LEU A 271 -9.37 21.22 12.05
C LEU A 271 -9.93 21.85 13.33
N THR A 272 -9.90 23.19 13.42
CA THR A 272 -10.52 23.93 14.53
C THR A 272 -12.05 23.82 14.52
N GLU A 273 -12.66 23.91 13.34
CA GLU A 273 -14.12 23.89 13.18
C GLU A 273 -14.71 22.47 13.25
N HIS A 274 -13.90 21.45 12.95
CA HIS A 274 -14.31 20.05 12.91
C HIS A 274 -13.44 19.16 13.83
N PRO A 275 -13.54 19.32 15.16
CA PRO A 275 -12.78 18.52 16.13
C PRO A 275 -13.13 17.02 16.12
N GLU A 276 -14.19 16.62 15.42
CA GLU A 276 -14.53 15.21 15.17
C GLU A 276 -13.60 14.48 14.20
N VAL A 277 -12.70 15.19 13.49
CA VAL A 277 -11.74 14.61 12.55
C VAL A 277 -10.68 13.79 13.29
N GLU A 278 -10.44 12.58 12.82
CA GLU A 278 -9.52 11.61 13.44
C GLU A 278 -8.25 11.34 12.62
N PHE A 279 -8.19 11.86 11.39
CA PHE A 279 -7.00 11.85 10.53
C PHE A 279 -7.18 12.83 9.36
N VAL A 280 -6.07 13.31 8.81
CA VAL A 280 -6.06 14.10 7.57
C VAL A 280 -5.16 13.44 6.53
N GLN A 281 -5.60 13.45 5.26
CA GLN A 281 -4.81 12.95 4.15
C GLN A 281 -4.10 14.10 3.44
N LEU A 282 -2.76 14.15 3.53
CA LEU A 282 -1.91 15.25 3.05
C LEU A 282 -0.99 14.80 1.91
N GLN A 283 -0.72 15.71 0.97
CA GLN A 283 0.35 15.54 -0.02
C GLN A 283 1.70 15.80 0.64
N ILE A 284 2.53 14.75 0.78
CA ILE A 284 3.87 14.86 1.36
C ILE A 284 4.85 14.02 0.54
N ASN A 285 5.94 14.64 0.11
CA ASN A 285 7.10 13.99 -0.49
C ASN A 285 8.34 14.89 -0.29
N TYR A 286 9.55 14.35 -0.45
CA TYR A 286 10.77 15.11 -0.14
C TYR A 286 11.02 16.32 -1.05
N LEU A 287 10.39 16.44 -2.22
CA LEU A 287 10.53 17.61 -3.10
C LEU A 287 9.64 18.78 -2.69
N ASP A 288 8.49 18.50 -2.06
CA ASP A 288 7.44 19.51 -1.81
C ASP A 288 7.37 19.96 -0.34
N MET A 289 8.31 19.53 0.51
CA MET A 289 8.38 19.92 1.93
C MET A 289 8.25 21.43 2.12
N ASP A 290 9.03 22.20 1.37
CA ASP A 290 9.04 23.66 1.39
C ASP A 290 8.55 24.25 0.04
N GLY A 291 7.88 23.40 -0.76
CA GLY A 291 7.35 23.73 -2.09
C GLY A 291 5.95 24.36 -2.08
N PRO A 292 5.31 24.49 -3.25
CA PRO A 292 4.01 25.17 -3.39
C PRO A 292 2.85 24.49 -2.65
N ILE A 293 2.98 23.19 -2.37
CA ILE A 293 1.99 22.40 -1.61
C ILE A 293 2.17 22.56 -0.08
N ALA A 294 3.26 23.21 0.34
CA ALA A 294 3.57 23.50 1.75
C ALA A 294 3.51 22.27 2.67
N SER A 295 4.00 21.11 2.21
CA SER A 295 3.85 19.82 2.90
C SER A 295 4.34 19.86 4.35
N ARG A 296 5.49 20.50 4.62
CA ARG A 296 6.02 20.65 5.98
C ARG A 296 5.08 21.42 6.88
N LYS A 297 4.60 22.58 6.42
CA LYS A 297 3.73 23.45 7.23
C LYS A 297 2.37 22.79 7.49
N ASN A 298 1.83 22.10 6.49
CA ASN A 298 0.59 21.34 6.66
C ASN A 298 0.75 20.17 7.66
N LEU A 299 1.90 19.46 7.63
CA LEU A 299 2.22 18.44 8.62
C LEU A 299 2.32 19.03 10.04
N GLU A 300 3.00 20.17 10.21
CA GLU A 300 3.10 20.83 11.53
C GLU A 300 1.75 21.30 12.07
N VAL A 301 0.84 21.78 11.21
CA VAL A 301 -0.54 22.11 11.62
C VAL A 301 -1.27 20.86 12.10
N ALA A 302 -1.23 19.75 11.34
CA ALA A 302 -1.87 18.50 11.75
C ALA A 302 -1.33 18.00 13.11
N LYS A 303 0.00 18.06 13.31
CA LYS A 303 0.66 17.72 14.58
C LYS A 303 0.21 18.63 15.73
N ALA A 304 0.11 19.94 15.50
CA ALA A 304 -0.35 20.89 16.51
C ALA A 304 -1.79 20.63 16.98
N HIS A 305 -2.64 20.08 16.10
CA HIS A 305 -4.00 19.63 16.42
C HIS A 305 -4.05 18.20 17.00
N GLY A 306 -2.92 17.49 17.06
CA GLY A 306 -2.88 16.09 17.50
C GLY A 306 -3.57 15.12 16.52
N VAL A 307 -3.71 15.50 15.25
CA VAL A 307 -4.40 14.71 14.22
C VAL A 307 -3.36 13.97 13.37
N PRO A 308 -3.42 12.62 13.31
CA PRO A 308 -2.47 11.85 12.52
C PRO A 308 -2.65 12.06 11.02
N VAL A 309 -1.56 11.89 10.27
CA VAL A 309 -1.51 12.11 8.83
C VAL A 309 -1.45 10.80 8.06
N ILE A 310 -2.31 10.69 7.04
CA ILE A 310 -2.19 9.70 5.96
C ILE A 310 -1.55 10.39 4.76
N VAL A 311 -0.38 9.95 4.32
CA VAL A 311 0.33 10.56 3.19
C VAL A 311 -0.24 10.06 1.87
N MET A 312 -0.59 11.00 0.99
CA MET A 312 -0.80 10.76 -0.44
C MET A 312 0.34 11.37 -1.26
N GLU A 313 0.48 10.86 -2.48
CA GLU A 313 1.53 11.26 -3.43
C GLU A 313 3.00 11.18 -2.93
N PRO A 314 3.39 10.15 -2.15
CA PRO A 314 4.75 10.06 -1.61
C PRO A 314 5.83 9.93 -2.68
N VAL A 315 5.47 9.44 -3.86
CA VAL A 315 6.34 9.28 -5.03
C VAL A 315 6.08 10.31 -6.14
N LYS A 316 5.32 11.37 -5.84
CA LYS A 316 4.98 12.49 -6.76
C LYS A 316 4.59 12.02 -8.17
N GLY A 317 3.61 11.12 -8.24
CA GLY A 317 3.09 10.64 -9.52
C GLY A 317 4.01 9.69 -10.30
N GLY A 318 5.09 9.21 -9.68
CA GLY A 318 6.12 8.37 -10.29
C GLY A 318 7.41 9.12 -10.61
N LEU A 319 7.44 10.45 -10.47
CA LEU A 319 8.66 11.24 -10.66
C LEU A 319 9.79 10.77 -9.74
N LEU A 320 9.46 10.41 -8.50
CA LEU A 320 10.46 9.94 -7.53
C LEU A 320 10.84 8.47 -7.70
N ALA A 321 10.16 7.75 -8.59
CA ALA A 321 10.58 6.43 -9.04
C ALA A 321 11.52 6.50 -10.27
N ASP A 322 11.41 7.58 -11.07
CA ASP A 322 12.23 7.84 -12.26
C ASP A 322 13.01 9.15 -12.14
N VAL A 323 13.96 9.16 -11.21
CA VAL A 323 14.85 10.30 -10.93
C VAL A 323 15.98 10.41 -11.97
N PRO A 324 16.64 11.59 -12.12
CA PRO A 324 17.82 11.74 -12.96
C PRO A 324 18.95 10.77 -12.61
N ASP A 325 19.78 10.40 -13.59
CA ASP A 325 20.82 9.36 -13.42
C ASP A 325 21.78 9.66 -12.27
N GLU A 326 22.17 10.93 -12.10
CA GLU A 326 23.02 11.36 -10.99
C GLU A 326 22.40 11.10 -9.61
N ALA A 327 21.08 11.30 -9.45
CA ALA A 327 20.38 11.00 -8.20
C ALA A 327 20.24 9.49 -8.00
N ARG A 328 19.95 8.75 -9.08
CA ARG A 328 19.88 7.29 -9.07
C ARG A 328 21.21 6.65 -8.67
N GLU A 329 22.32 7.14 -9.21
CA GLU A 329 23.67 6.67 -8.88
C GLU A 329 24.02 6.91 -7.41
N MET A 330 23.60 8.04 -6.83
CA MET A 330 23.79 8.29 -5.39
C MET A 330 23.00 7.31 -4.52
N PHE A 331 21.73 7.06 -4.86
CA PHE A 331 20.91 6.09 -4.13
C PHE A 331 21.50 4.68 -4.22
N GLU A 332 21.84 4.22 -5.43
CA GLU A 332 22.43 2.88 -5.66
C GLU A 332 23.79 2.72 -4.97
N SER A 333 24.59 3.79 -4.89
CA SER A 333 25.90 3.73 -4.21
C SER A 333 25.79 3.55 -2.71
N LYS A 334 24.74 4.09 -2.08
CA LYS A 334 24.52 4.02 -0.62
C LYS A 334 23.75 2.76 -0.22
N ASP A 335 22.72 2.38 -0.99
CA ASP A 335 21.90 1.21 -0.71
C ASP A 335 21.67 0.38 -1.99
N PRO A 336 22.65 -0.46 -2.38
CA PRO A 336 22.59 -1.21 -3.62
C PRO A 336 21.37 -2.12 -3.72
N GLY A 337 20.63 -2.01 -4.83
CA GLY A 337 19.41 -2.78 -5.06
C GLY A 337 18.14 -2.18 -4.47
N MET A 338 18.20 -1.03 -3.77
CA MET A 338 17.00 -0.28 -3.39
C MET A 338 16.56 0.65 -4.52
N SER A 339 15.26 0.62 -4.84
CA SER A 339 14.69 1.47 -5.88
C SER A 339 14.62 2.94 -5.45
N PRO A 340 14.65 3.92 -6.36
CA PRO A 340 14.39 5.32 -6.01
C PRO A 340 13.04 5.56 -5.31
N ALA A 341 12.03 4.72 -5.61
CA ALA A 341 10.73 4.79 -4.96
C ALA A 341 10.81 4.40 -3.46
N SER A 342 11.69 3.45 -3.10
CA SER A 342 11.89 3.07 -1.70
C SER A 342 12.42 4.22 -0.86
N TRP A 343 13.34 5.03 -1.41
CA TRP A 343 13.86 6.24 -0.75
C TRP A 343 12.76 7.25 -0.48
N ALA A 344 11.88 7.49 -1.45
CA ALA A 344 10.75 8.39 -1.30
C ALA A 344 9.74 7.92 -0.25
N LEU A 345 9.42 6.62 -0.25
CA LEU A 345 8.50 6.02 0.72
C LEU A 345 9.11 5.96 2.12
N ARG A 346 10.36 5.50 2.28
CA ARG A 346 11.06 5.45 3.56
C ARG A 346 11.23 6.84 4.17
N TYR A 347 11.47 7.87 3.36
CA TYR A 347 11.54 9.26 3.82
C TYR A 347 10.24 9.68 4.52
N VAL A 348 9.08 9.51 3.85
CA VAL A 348 7.80 9.94 4.42
C VAL A 348 7.31 9.03 5.55
N MET A 349 7.61 7.73 5.50
CA MET A 349 7.27 6.78 6.55
C MET A 349 8.02 7.06 7.86
N GLY A 350 9.18 7.73 7.76
CA GLY A 350 9.99 8.15 8.90
C GLY A 350 9.59 9.49 9.53
N LEU A 351 8.60 10.20 8.98
CA LEU A 351 8.17 11.49 9.50
C LEU A 351 7.28 11.34 10.74
N GLU A 352 7.57 12.12 11.77
CA GLU A 352 6.73 12.21 12.96
C GLU A 352 5.31 12.70 12.61
N GLY A 353 4.29 12.06 13.18
CA GLY A 353 2.88 12.38 12.94
C GLY A 353 2.27 11.70 11.72
N VAL A 354 3.04 10.93 10.94
CA VAL A 354 2.53 10.10 9.84
C VAL A 354 2.14 8.72 10.36
N GLU A 355 0.90 8.31 10.09
CA GLU A 355 0.33 7.01 10.47
C GLU A 355 0.38 6.01 9.30
N THR A 356 0.06 6.46 8.08
CA THR A 356 -0.02 5.60 6.89
C THR A 356 0.54 6.32 5.68
N VAL A 357 1.23 5.61 4.80
CA VAL A 357 1.75 6.14 3.52
C VAL A 357 1.14 5.39 2.36
N LEU A 358 0.39 6.08 1.50
CA LEU A 358 -0.30 5.47 0.37
C LEU A 358 0.60 5.38 -0.86
N SER A 359 0.84 4.15 -1.31
CA SER A 359 1.53 3.90 -2.58
C SER A 359 0.55 3.38 -3.64
N GLY A 360 0.48 4.09 -4.76
CA GLY A 360 -0.24 3.66 -5.95
C GLY A 360 0.64 2.76 -6.81
N MET A 361 0.27 1.48 -6.92
CA MET A 361 1.06 0.46 -7.62
C MET A 361 0.26 -0.12 -8.79
N SER A 362 0.81 0.00 -10.01
CA SER A 362 0.18 -0.44 -11.26
C SER A 362 0.76 -1.75 -11.79
N SER A 363 1.68 -2.39 -11.07
CA SER A 363 2.25 -3.68 -11.46
C SER A 363 2.66 -4.52 -10.26
N VAL A 364 2.70 -5.84 -10.46
CA VAL A 364 3.25 -6.80 -9.49
C VAL A 364 4.72 -6.49 -9.15
N GLY A 365 5.50 -5.96 -10.10
CA GLY A 365 6.88 -5.54 -9.85
C GLY A 365 6.99 -4.43 -8.80
N GLN A 366 6.15 -3.38 -8.93
CA GLN A 366 6.07 -2.30 -7.95
C GLN A 366 5.55 -2.79 -6.59
N MET A 367 4.63 -3.76 -6.58
CA MET A 367 4.19 -4.40 -5.34
C MET A 367 5.34 -5.11 -4.65
N ARG A 368 6.11 -5.95 -5.37
CA ARG A 368 7.28 -6.64 -4.80
C ARG A 368 8.32 -5.67 -4.25
N ASP A 369 8.58 -4.60 -4.99
CA ASP A 369 9.52 -3.55 -4.59
C ASP A 369 9.07 -2.85 -3.30
N ASN A 370 7.82 -2.39 -3.22
CA ASN A 370 7.33 -1.74 -2.01
C ASN A 370 7.28 -2.68 -0.80
N LEU A 371 6.92 -3.96 -1.02
CA LEU A 371 6.92 -4.96 0.04
C LEU A 371 8.32 -5.32 0.54
N SER A 372 9.37 -5.22 -0.29
CA SER A 372 10.71 -5.65 0.11
C SER A 372 11.32 -4.83 1.23
N PHE A 373 10.85 -3.59 1.44
CA PHE A 373 11.28 -2.74 2.54
C PHE A 373 10.14 -2.40 3.52
N ALA A 374 8.86 -2.44 3.12
CA ALA A 374 7.77 -2.09 4.03
C ALA A 374 7.56 -3.12 5.16
N THR A 375 7.89 -4.40 4.93
CA THR A 375 7.73 -5.45 5.94
C THR A 375 8.86 -5.51 6.98
N ASP A 376 10.03 -4.97 6.65
CA ASP A 376 11.20 -4.82 7.55
C ASP A 376 11.66 -3.36 7.50
N PHE A 377 10.74 -2.45 7.82
CA PHE A 377 10.96 -1.03 7.62
C PHE A 377 12.06 -0.48 8.51
N LYS A 378 12.97 0.28 7.89
CA LYS A 378 14.01 1.06 8.55
C LYS A 378 13.88 2.52 8.10
N PRO A 379 13.70 3.48 9.03
CA PRO A 379 13.76 4.89 8.67
C PRO A 379 15.09 5.23 8.00
N LEU A 380 15.11 6.34 7.26
CA LEU A 380 16.34 6.86 6.70
C LEU A 380 17.26 7.36 7.83
N ASP A 381 18.53 7.00 7.79
CA ASP A 381 19.55 7.54 8.68
C ASP A 381 19.97 8.98 8.29
N GLU A 382 20.81 9.63 9.09
CA GLU A 382 21.26 11.00 8.84
C GLU A 382 21.97 11.16 7.49
N GLU A 383 22.78 10.17 7.08
CA GLU A 383 23.50 10.20 5.81
C GLU A 383 22.55 9.99 4.63
N GLU A 384 21.59 9.08 4.75
CA GLU A 384 20.52 8.85 3.78
C GLU A 384 19.66 10.12 3.61
N LEU A 385 19.35 10.83 4.70
CA LEU A 385 18.63 12.12 4.65
C LEU A 385 19.44 13.21 3.93
N GLU A 386 20.75 13.29 4.14
CA GLU A 386 21.63 14.19 3.37
C GLU A 386 21.62 13.86 1.87
N ILE A 387 21.62 12.56 1.52
CA ILE A 387 21.52 12.11 0.13
C ILE A 387 20.18 12.50 -0.48
N VAL A 388 19.07 12.35 0.25
CA VAL A 388 17.75 12.84 -0.18
C VAL A 388 17.77 14.37 -0.40
N GLY A 389 18.46 15.13 0.45
CA GLY A 389 18.67 16.56 0.27
C GLY A 389 19.39 16.89 -1.05
N LYS A 390 20.51 16.22 -1.32
CA LYS A 390 21.27 16.39 -2.58
C LYS A 390 20.46 15.95 -3.81
N ALA A 391 19.75 14.84 -3.72
CA ALA A 391 18.86 14.37 -4.77
C ALA A 391 17.75 15.39 -5.06
N THR A 392 17.19 16.02 -4.01
CA THR A 392 16.19 17.08 -4.14
C THR A 392 16.71 18.27 -4.94
N GLU A 393 17.95 18.72 -4.66
CA GLU A 393 18.60 19.80 -5.42
C GLU A 393 18.79 19.43 -6.90
N ILE A 394 19.28 18.22 -7.18
CA ILE A 394 19.47 17.72 -8.55
C ILE A 394 18.13 17.65 -9.28
N ILE A 395 17.11 17.06 -8.64
CA ILE A 395 15.79 16.89 -9.23
C ILE A 395 15.16 18.24 -9.51
N ASN A 396 15.15 19.18 -8.55
CA ASN A 396 14.59 20.52 -8.75
C ASN A 396 15.39 21.34 -9.79
N GLY A 397 16.69 21.08 -9.94
CA GLY A 397 17.51 21.69 -10.99
C GLY A 397 17.24 21.15 -12.40
N LYS A 398 16.57 20.00 -12.52
CA LYS A 398 16.43 19.24 -13.77
C LYS A 398 15.00 18.99 -14.22
N VAL A 399 14.05 18.95 -13.28
CA VAL A 399 12.62 18.73 -13.55
C VAL A 399 11.97 20.06 -13.88
N ALA A 400 11.51 20.21 -15.11
CA ALA A 400 10.89 21.44 -15.58
C ALA A 400 9.41 21.57 -15.17
N VAL A 401 8.72 20.44 -14.96
CA VAL A 401 7.28 20.39 -14.69
C VAL A 401 6.97 19.46 -13.53
N ALA A 402 6.37 19.97 -12.46
CA ALA A 402 6.02 19.17 -11.27
C ALA A 402 4.74 18.31 -11.44
N CYS A 403 4.47 17.78 -12.64
CA CYS A 403 3.23 17.04 -12.93
C CYS A 403 3.19 15.67 -12.24
N THR A 404 2.09 15.35 -11.55
CA THR A 404 1.87 14.00 -10.99
C THR A 404 1.25 13.02 -11.97
N GLY A 405 0.78 13.42 -13.15
CA GLY A 405 0.21 12.45 -14.10
C GLY A 405 -1.15 11.88 -13.72
N CYS A 406 -1.99 12.64 -13.00
CA CYS A 406 -3.35 12.22 -12.59
C CYS A 406 -4.36 12.10 -13.75
N ARG A 407 -4.04 12.68 -14.92
CA ARG A 407 -4.85 12.69 -16.16
C ARG A 407 -6.21 13.41 -16.07
N TYR A 408 -6.50 14.16 -15.00
CA TYR A 408 -7.72 14.97 -14.91
C TYR A 408 -7.83 16.04 -16.02
N CYS A 409 -6.70 16.52 -16.53
CA CYS A 409 -6.62 17.49 -17.61
C CYS A 409 -6.89 16.93 -19.02
N VAL A 410 -6.94 15.61 -19.20
CA VAL A 410 -7.11 14.97 -20.52
C VAL A 410 -8.58 14.95 -20.93
N LYS A 411 -9.46 14.49 -20.02
CA LYS A 411 -10.89 14.39 -20.29
C LYS A 411 -11.51 15.78 -20.34
N GLY A 412 -11.99 16.19 -21.52
CA GLY A 412 -12.55 17.53 -21.74
C GLY A 412 -11.60 18.48 -22.47
N CYS A 413 -10.37 18.06 -22.80
CA CYS A 413 -9.55 18.78 -23.75
C CYS A 413 -10.19 18.68 -25.16
N PRO A 414 -10.59 19.80 -25.80
CA PRO A 414 -11.23 19.75 -27.13
C PRO A 414 -10.32 19.21 -28.24
N GLN A 415 -9.01 19.21 -27.98
CA GLN A 415 -7.96 18.75 -28.90
C GLN A 415 -7.40 17.38 -28.52
N ASP A 416 -7.93 16.76 -27.45
CA ASP A 416 -7.49 15.45 -26.98
C ASP A 416 -5.95 15.36 -26.81
N ILE A 417 -5.37 16.37 -26.15
CA ILE A 417 -3.93 16.46 -25.90
C ILE A 417 -3.57 15.57 -24.71
N LEU A 418 -2.58 14.68 -24.87
CA LEU A 418 -2.04 13.83 -23.82
C LEU A 418 -1.08 14.61 -22.88
N ILE A 419 -1.61 15.64 -22.24
CA ILE A 419 -0.84 16.62 -21.44
C ILE A 419 0.15 15.95 -20.47
N PRO A 420 -0.25 14.97 -19.64
CA PRO A 420 0.68 14.43 -18.66
C PRO A 420 1.78 13.56 -19.28
N ASP A 421 1.48 12.83 -20.36
CA ASP A 421 2.48 12.08 -21.12
C ASP A 421 3.51 13.03 -21.73
N TYR A 422 3.06 14.17 -22.26
CA TYR A 422 3.94 15.18 -22.84
C TYR A 422 4.82 15.86 -21.80
N PHE A 423 4.29 16.15 -20.61
CA PHE A 423 5.08 16.67 -19.49
C PHE A 423 6.10 15.66 -18.96
N SER A 424 5.74 14.37 -18.87
CA SER A 424 6.69 13.31 -18.49
C SER A 424 7.85 13.22 -19.48
N LEU A 425 7.55 13.21 -20.78
CA LEU A 425 8.58 13.22 -21.83
C LEU A 425 9.43 14.48 -21.78
N TYR A 426 8.81 15.65 -21.57
CA TYR A 426 9.50 16.92 -21.47
C TYR A 426 10.45 16.98 -20.27
N ASN A 427 10.02 16.48 -19.11
CA ASN A 427 10.88 16.33 -17.96
C ASN A 427 12.05 15.39 -18.22
N SER A 428 11.80 14.24 -18.88
CA SER A 428 12.86 13.29 -19.25
C SER A 428 13.91 13.93 -20.16
N GLU A 429 13.48 14.71 -21.16
CA GLU A 429 14.38 15.46 -22.06
C GLU A 429 15.18 16.53 -21.32
N LYS A 430 14.57 17.24 -20.35
CA LYS A 430 15.25 18.29 -19.58
C LYS A 430 16.21 17.72 -18.53
N ALA A 431 15.83 16.61 -17.90
CA ALA A 431 16.66 15.94 -16.91
C ALA A 431 17.92 15.32 -17.53
N ASN A 432 17.77 14.73 -18.72
CA ASN A 432 18.85 14.08 -19.44
C ASN A 432 18.90 14.58 -20.91
N PRO A 433 19.41 15.80 -21.16
CA PRO A 433 19.46 16.36 -22.50
C PRO A 433 20.27 15.46 -23.46
N PRO A 434 19.66 15.00 -24.56
CA PRO A 434 20.33 14.06 -25.46
C PRO A 434 21.47 14.75 -26.22
N LYS A 435 22.65 14.12 -26.24
CA LYS A 435 23.82 14.57 -27.03
C LYS A 435 23.69 14.24 -28.52
N GLY A 436 22.47 14.05 -29.02
CA GLY A 436 22.18 13.54 -30.36
C GLY A 436 20.71 13.21 -30.55
N TRP A 437 20.40 11.94 -30.86
CA TRP A 437 19.03 11.50 -31.05
C TRP A 437 18.22 11.54 -29.74
N SER A 438 17.09 12.25 -29.76
CA SER A 438 16.18 12.37 -28.61
C SER A 438 15.16 11.22 -28.60
N VAL A 439 15.30 10.32 -27.63
CA VAL A 439 14.33 9.26 -27.36
C VAL A 439 12.98 9.85 -26.91
N PRO A 440 12.94 10.85 -25.99
CA PRO A 440 11.68 11.47 -25.59
C PRO A 440 10.93 12.12 -26.76
N LYS A 441 11.64 12.78 -27.70
CA LYS A 441 11.04 13.35 -28.91
C LYS A 441 10.49 12.28 -29.86
N MET A 442 11.11 11.10 -29.94
CA MET A 442 10.53 9.97 -30.68
C MET A 442 9.24 9.48 -30.02
N TYR A 443 9.25 9.25 -28.70
CA TYR A 443 8.06 8.82 -27.98
C TYR A 443 6.94 9.86 -28.08
N TYR A 444 7.27 11.15 -28.01
CA TYR A 444 6.32 12.25 -28.24
C TYR A 444 5.61 12.11 -29.59
N LYS A 445 6.39 11.96 -30.68
CA LYS A 445 5.84 11.75 -32.04
C LYS A 445 5.01 10.49 -32.19
N ASN A 446 5.28 9.46 -31.40
CA ASN A 446 4.49 8.22 -31.45
C ASN A 446 3.21 8.35 -30.63
N ARG A 447 3.27 8.96 -29.44
CA ARG A 447 2.12 9.20 -28.57
C ARG A 447 1.15 10.23 -29.13
N SER A 448 1.63 11.20 -29.91
CA SER A 448 0.76 12.15 -30.60
C SER A 448 0.05 11.58 -31.83
N LYS A 449 0.33 10.33 -32.25
CA LYS A 449 -0.44 9.70 -33.34
C LYS A 449 -1.83 9.36 -32.82
N GLY A 450 -2.83 10.08 -33.33
CA GLY A 450 -4.23 9.91 -32.93
C GLY A 450 -4.68 10.85 -31.80
N HIS A 451 -3.81 11.73 -31.33
CA HIS A 451 -4.08 12.73 -30.29
C HIS A 451 -3.58 14.11 -30.73
N GLY A 452 -4.03 15.18 -30.07
CA GLY A 452 -3.56 16.53 -30.37
C GLY A 452 -2.08 16.73 -30.02
N LEU A 453 -1.39 17.53 -30.83
CA LEU A 453 -0.06 18.05 -30.52
C LEU A 453 -0.14 19.08 -29.39
N ALA A 454 0.98 19.34 -28.71
CA ALA A 454 1.05 20.40 -27.72
C ALA A 454 0.78 21.77 -28.35
N SER A 455 1.20 22.00 -29.60
CA SER A 455 0.87 23.23 -30.35
C SER A 455 -0.58 23.35 -30.80
N ASP A 456 -1.38 22.28 -30.73
CA ASP A 456 -2.82 22.34 -31.05
C ASP A 456 -3.63 22.99 -29.92
N CYS A 457 -3.02 23.28 -28.76
CA CYS A 457 -3.70 23.85 -27.59
C CYS A 457 -4.49 25.13 -27.94
N LEU A 458 -5.79 25.11 -27.67
CA LEU A 458 -6.69 26.26 -27.89
C LEU A 458 -6.67 27.30 -26.76
N GLU A 459 -5.82 27.11 -25.74
CA GLU A 459 -5.73 27.99 -24.56
C GLU A 459 -7.06 28.14 -23.80
N CYS A 460 -7.92 27.11 -23.82
CA CYS A 460 -9.28 27.17 -23.26
C CYS A 460 -9.36 27.14 -21.72
N GLY A 461 -8.26 26.91 -21.00
CA GLY A 461 -8.20 26.89 -19.53
C GLY A 461 -8.77 25.64 -18.83
N ASN A 462 -9.47 24.74 -19.54
CA ASN A 462 -10.11 23.58 -18.91
C ASN A 462 -9.13 22.66 -18.15
N CYS A 463 -7.92 22.49 -18.68
CA CYS A 463 -6.91 21.64 -18.06
C CYS A 463 -6.39 22.23 -16.74
N GLU A 464 -6.17 23.54 -16.68
CA GLU A 464 -5.64 24.25 -15.50
C GLU A 464 -6.64 24.25 -14.36
N MET A 465 -7.94 24.49 -14.65
CA MET A 465 -9.01 24.41 -13.65
C MET A 465 -9.13 23.01 -13.02
N ASN A 466 -8.84 21.95 -13.78
CA ASN A 466 -8.91 20.58 -13.29
C ASN A 466 -7.57 20.07 -12.73
N CYS A 467 -6.52 20.90 -12.68
CA CYS A 467 -5.21 20.50 -12.21
C CYS A 467 -5.12 20.64 -10.69
N PRO A 468 -5.02 19.54 -9.91
CA PRO A 468 -4.95 19.61 -8.45
C PRO A 468 -3.65 20.25 -7.94
N GLN A 469 -2.69 20.44 -8.83
CA GLN A 469 -1.39 21.05 -8.54
C GLN A 469 -1.32 22.53 -8.96
N GLY A 470 -2.39 23.07 -9.57
CA GLY A 470 -2.41 24.46 -10.04
C GLY A 470 -1.35 24.79 -11.10
N LEU A 471 -0.96 23.81 -11.93
CA LEU A 471 0.08 24.03 -12.94
C LEU A 471 -0.38 25.01 -14.03
N PRO A 472 0.50 25.89 -14.55
CA PRO A 472 0.23 26.72 -15.73
C PRO A 472 0.36 25.89 -17.01
N ILE A 473 -0.54 24.93 -17.18
CA ILE A 473 -0.49 23.90 -18.23
C ILE A 473 -0.38 24.52 -19.63
N ILE A 474 -1.10 25.61 -19.91
CA ILE A 474 -1.10 26.23 -21.24
C ILE A 474 0.30 26.70 -21.62
N ASP A 475 0.99 27.40 -20.72
CA ASP A 475 2.33 27.90 -20.98
C ASP A 475 3.37 26.77 -21.04
N LEU A 476 3.21 25.76 -20.18
CA LEU A 476 4.04 24.56 -20.23
C LEU A 476 3.89 23.79 -21.56
N LEU A 477 2.69 23.71 -22.13
CA LEU A 477 2.48 23.11 -23.45
C LEU A 477 3.19 23.89 -24.56
N LYS A 478 3.32 25.22 -24.46
CA LYS A 478 4.12 26.02 -25.41
C LYS A 478 5.60 25.63 -25.35
N ASP A 479 6.13 25.39 -24.15
CA ASP A 479 7.50 24.93 -23.95
C ASP A 479 7.73 23.51 -24.47
N VAL A 480 6.76 22.61 -24.26
CA VAL A 480 6.75 21.26 -24.84
C VAL A 480 6.79 21.34 -26.36
N ALA A 481 5.89 22.12 -26.97
CA ALA A 481 5.82 22.30 -28.42
C ALA A 481 7.15 22.84 -28.97
N LYS A 482 7.71 23.86 -28.32
CA LYS A 482 9.02 24.42 -28.70
C LYS A 482 10.13 23.37 -28.68
N THR A 483 10.09 22.44 -27.72
CA THR A 483 11.12 21.41 -27.53
C THR A 483 10.96 20.25 -28.52
N PHE A 484 9.76 19.71 -28.68
CA PHE A 484 9.54 18.48 -29.45
C PHE A 484 9.06 18.71 -30.88
N GLU A 485 8.46 19.85 -31.20
CA GLU A 485 7.85 20.09 -32.52
C GLU A 485 8.66 21.05 -33.40
N SER A 486 9.65 21.74 -32.83
CA SER A 486 10.59 22.54 -33.61
C SER A 486 11.34 21.66 -34.63
N ARG A 487 11.37 22.16 -35.89
CA ARG A 487 11.98 21.46 -37.03
C ARG A 487 13.52 21.45 -36.89
N GLY A 488 14.09 20.31 -36.48
CA GLY A 488 15.52 20.07 -36.51
C GLY A 488 15.96 18.68 -36.02
N GLY A 489 16.22 17.75 -36.96
CA GLY A 489 17.12 16.58 -36.81
C GLY A 489 16.50 15.17 -36.58
N PRO A 490 17.12 14.10 -37.12
CA PRO A 490 17.49 13.87 -38.53
C PRO A 490 16.32 13.22 -39.32
N LEU A 491 16.38 13.34 -40.65
CA LEU A 491 15.42 12.76 -41.59
C LEU A 491 15.31 11.23 -41.42
N PRO A 492 14.10 10.64 -41.50
CA PRO A 492 13.98 9.19 -41.60
C PRO A 492 14.67 8.70 -42.88
N LEU A 493 15.43 7.61 -42.73
CA LEU A 493 16.05 6.85 -43.81
C LEU A 493 15.07 6.75 -44.99
N GLN A 494 15.51 7.26 -46.15
CA GLN A 494 14.80 7.05 -47.41
C GLN A 494 14.62 5.54 -47.60
N SER A 495 13.37 5.13 -47.79
CA SER A 495 13.00 3.81 -48.25
C SER A 495 13.82 3.43 -49.48
N ALA A 496 14.67 2.41 -49.35
CA ALA A 496 15.25 1.74 -50.49
C ALA A 496 14.12 1.02 -51.25
N SER A 497 13.60 1.67 -52.29
CA SER A 497 12.77 1.03 -53.30
C SER A 497 13.23 1.47 -54.69
N GLY A 498 13.83 0.52 -55.43
CA GLY A 498 13.92 0.57 -56.89
C GLY A 498 15.33 0.79 -57.45
N ARG A 499 16.10 -0.27 -57.72
CA ARG A 499 16.06 -1.09 -58.95
C ARG A 499 17.01 -2.27 -58.81
#